data_AF-A0A920QEM4-F1
#
_entry.id   AF-A0A920QEM4-F1
#
_cell.length_a   1.000
_cell.length_b   1.000
_cell.length_c   1.000
_cell.angle_alpha   90.00
_cell.angle_beta   90.00
_cell.angle_gamma   90.00
#
_symmetry.space_group_name_H-M   'P 1'
#
loop_
_entity.id
_entity.type
_entity.pdbx_description
1 polymer ?
#
loop_
_entity_poly.entity_id
_entity_poly.type
_entity_poly.pdbx_seq_one_letter_code
_entity_poly.pdbx_strand_id
1 'polypeptide(L)'
;MRKLDRLIAHYEEFHQDETNRLVHFICVPLIALSLIGLLWCIKIPTTLGDELSFTLNAGAIFIVLASVYYSFLSFGSLVGMLFFGLVASLLCISVEASPLSLFVTSLTVFVMAWAGQFIGHGIEGKKPGFTEDLQFLLVSPAWLLDVLYKKPAVAVLTALLVSGGTFGLATGCLR
;
A
#
# COMPACT_ATOMS: atom_id res chain seq x y z
N MET A 1 20.01 10.06 -8.01
CA MET A 1 18.99 9.07 -7.57
C MET A 1 18.09 9.71 -6.55
N ARG A 2 16.77 9.59 -6.71
CA ARG A 2 15.80 10.08 -5.72
C ARG A 2 15.90 9.22 -4.45
N LYS A 3 15.39 9.72 -3.32
CA LYS A 3 15.39 8.98 -2.05
C LYS A 3 14.71 7.61 -2.18
N LEU A 4 13.56 7.57 -2.86
CA LEU A 4 12.82 6.33 -3.12
C LEU A 4 13.64 5.30 -3.91
N ASP A 5 14.35 5.73 -4.95
CA ASP A 5 15.16 4.84 -5.79
C ASP A 5 16.27 4.13 -4.98
N ARG A 6 16.89 4.85 -4.03
CA ARG A 6 17.92 4.28 -3.14
C ARG A 6 17.34 3.27 -2.14
N LEU A 7 16.20 3.60 -1.55
CA LEU A 7 15.51 2.71 -0.61
C LEU A 7 15.07 1.41 -1.30
N ILE A 8 14.54 1.52 -2.52
CA ILE A 8 14.15 0.38 -3.36
C ILE A 8 15.35 -0.50 -3.70
N ALA A 9 16.46 0.10 -4.16
CA ALA A 9 17.65 -0.66 -4.54
C ALA A 9 18.20 -1.49 -3.37
N HIS A 10 18.26 -0.91 -2.17
CA HIS A 10 18.73 -1.61 -0.98
C HIS A 10 17.72 -2.66 -0.50
N TYR A 11 16.42 -2.37 -0.56
CA TYR A 11 15.37 -3.35 -0.25
C TYR A 11 15.42 -4.57 -1.19
N GLU A 12 15.77 -4.37 -2.45
CA GLU A 12 15.86 -5.43 -3.46
C GLU A 12 16.99 -6.43 -3.15
N GLU A 13 18.05 -6.04 -2.44
CA GLU A 13 19.16 -6.93 -2.04
C GLU A 13 18.68 -8.09 -1.15
N PHE A 14 17.56 -7.92 -0.44
CA PHE A 14 16.95 -8.95 0.42
C PHE A 14 15.96 -9.87 -0.30
N HIS A 15 15.69 -9.61 -1.59
CA HIS A 15 14.68 -10.31 -2.37
C HIS A 15 15.27 -10.67 -3.72
N GLN A 16 16.04 -11.74 -3.82
CA GLN A 16 16.64 -12.22 -5.07
C GLN A 16 15.92 -13.46 -5.60
N ASP A 17 15.36 -14.28 -4.71
CA ASP A 17 14.60 -15.47 -5.10
C ASP A 17 13.21 -15.09 -5.65
N GLU A 18 12.82 -15.70 -6.77
CA GLU A 18 11.56 -15.41 -7.45
C GLU A 18 10.34 -15.82 -6.62
N THR A 19 10.44 -16.93 -5.88
CA THR A 19 9.36 -17.39 -5.00
C THR A 19 9.17 -16.43 -3.84
N ASN A 20 10.28 -16.01 -3.20
CA ASN A 20 10.24 -15.01 -2.14
C ASN A 20 9.62 -13.69 -2.62
N ARG A 21 10.02 -13.20 -3.82
CA ARG A 21 9.42 -12.01 -4.44
C ARG A 21 7.92 -12.16 -4.67
N LEU A 22 7.46 -13.30 -5.19
CA LEU A 22 6.05 -13.57 -5.43
C LEU A 22 5.24 -13.61 -4.13
N VAL A 23 5.75 -14.31 -3.12
CA VAL A 23 5.14 -14.38 -1.79
C VAL A 23 5.02 -12.98 -1.20
N HIS A 24 6.06 -12.15 -1.28
CA HIS A 24 6.02 -10.76 -0.84
C HIS A 24 4.99 -9.92 -1.61
N PHE A 25 4.90 -10.10 -2.93
CA PHE A 25 3.94 -9.39 -3.76
C PHE A 25 2.47 -9.63 -3.34
N ILE A 26 2.17 -10.81 -2.81
CA ILE A 26 0.84 -11.16 -2.31
C ILE A 26 0.67 -10.76 -0.84
N CYS A 27 1.63 -11.12 0.01
CA CYS A 27 1.51 -10.98 1.45
C CYS A 27 1.63 -9.52 1.92
N VAL A 28 2.47 -8.68 1.30
CA VAL A 28 2.66 -7.28 1.71
C VAL A 28 1.35 -6.47 1.62
N PRO A 29 0.61 -6.48 0.49
CA PRO A 29 -0.71 -5.84 0.43
C PRO A 29 -1.70 -6.38 1.46
N LEU A 30 -1.73 -7.70 1.67
CA LEU A 30 -2.64 -8.34 2.63
C LEU A 30 -2.31 -7.94 4.07
N ILE A 31 -1.03 -7.86 4.44
CA ILE A 31 -0.58 -7.37 5.75
C ILE A 31 -0.98 -5.92 5.93
N ALA A 32 -0.75 -5.06 4.93
CA ALA A 32 -1.13 -3.65 5.01
C ALA A 32 -2.65 -3.46 5.14
N LEU A 33 -3.46 -4.18 4.33
CA LEU A 33 -4.93 -4.16 4.41
C LEU A 33 -5.44 -4.63 5.76
N SER A 34 -4.93 -5.76 6.24
CA SER A 34 -5.37 -6.35 7.51
C SER A 34 -4.91 -5.53 8.72
N LEU A 35 -3.73 -4.91 8.68
CA LEU A 35 -3.29 -3.97 9.71
C LEU A 35 -4.22 -2.76 9.79
N ILE A 36 -4.58 -2.16 8.65
CA ILE A 36 -5.56 -1.07 8.61
C ILE A 36 -6.88 -1.54 9.22
N GLY A 37 -7.37 -2.73 8.88
CA GLY A 37 -8.60 -3.29 9.45
C GLY A 37 -8.55 -3.51 10.97
N LEU A 38 -7.42 -4.00 11.51
CA LEU A 38 -7.22 -4.12 12.95
C LEU A 38 -7.27 -2.75 13.65
N LEU A 39 -6.60 -1.75 13.08
CA LEU A 39 -6.62 -0.37 13.59
C LEU A 39 -8.00 0.28 13.40
N TRP A 40 -8.75 -0.10 12.37
CA TRP A 40 -10.09 0.39 12.07
C TRP A 40 -11.11 0.03 13.14
N CYS A 41 -10.91 -1.11 13.82
CA CYS A 41 -11.73 -1.53 14.96
C CYS A 41 -11.56 -0.62 16.18
N ILE A 42 -10.47 0.15 16.27
CA ILE A 42 -10.24 1.11 17.36
C ILE A 42 -10.98 2.40 17.03
N LYS A 43 -12.25 2.47 17.48
CA LYS A 43 -13.10 3.66 17.31
C LYS A 43 -12.74 4.73 18.33
N ILE A 44 -12.57 5.96 17.85
CA ILE A 44 -12.27 7.14 18.65
C ILE A 44 -13.54 7.98 18.65
N PRO A 45 -14.24 8.09 19.78
CA PRO A 45 -15.45 8.90 19.85
C PRO A 45 -15.09 10.37 19.64
N THR A 46 -15.62 10.95 18.58
CA THR A 46 -15.51 12.38 18.29
C THR A 46 -16.90 13.01 18.31
N THR A 47 -17.17 13.83 19.32
CA THR A 47 -18.36 14.68 19.36
C THR A 47 -18.00 16.03 18.73
N LEU A 48 -18.34 16.21 17.45
CA LEU A 48 -18.21 17.50 16.74
C LEU A 48 -19.61 18.04 16.44
N GLY A 49 -20.27 18.53 17.51
CA GLY A 49 -21.64 19.04 17.45
C GLY A 49 -22.71 17.95 17.35
N ASP A 50 -23.96 18.30 17.67
CA ASP A 50 -25.10 17.36 17.76
C ASP A 50 -25.51 16.74 16.41
N GLU A 51 -25.04 17.30 15.29
CA GLU A 51 -25.51 16.94 13.93
C GLU A 51 -24.48 16.14 13.10
N LEU A 52 -23.20 16.10 13.50
CA LEU A 52 -22.14 15.44 12.73
C LEU A 52 -21.29 14.51 13.59
N SER A 53 -21.83 13.33 13.88
CA SER A 53 -21.08 12.22 14.48
C SER A 53 -20.40 11.38 13.38
N PHE A 54 -19.22 11.80 12.94
CA PHE A 54 -18.34 10.84 12.23
C PHE A 54 -17.55 10.06 13.28
N THR A 55 -17.47 8.74 13.10
CA THR A 55 -16.62 7.91 13.97
C THR A 55 -15.21 7.92 13.41
N LEU A 56 -14.33 8.73 14.00
CA LEU A 56 -12.90 8.63 13.73
C LEU A 56 -12.41 7.24 14.19
N ASN A 57 -11.47 6.65 13.47
CA ASN A 57 -10.87 5.39 13.88
C ASN A 57 -9.36 5.41 13.65
N ALA A 58 -8.62 4.59 14.39
CA ALA A 58 -7.16 4.59 14.31
C ALA A 58 -6.64 4.17 12.92
N GLY A 59 -7.41 3.37 12.16
CA GLY A 59 -7.08 3.00 10.78
C GLY A 59 -7.08 4.19 9.82
N ALA A 60 -8.09 5.07 9.91
CA ALA A 60 -8.15 6.31 9.13
C ALA A 60 -6.99 7.25 9.48
N ILE A 61 -6.66 7.39 10.77
CA ILE A 61 -5.50 8.18 11.22
C ILE A 61 -4.21 7.60 10.64
N PHE A 62 -4.04 6.28 10.70
CA PHE A 62 -2.87 5.60 10.15
C PHE A 62 -2.71 5.84 8.66
N ILE A 63 -3.80 5.78 7.88
CA ILE A 63 -3.79 6.11 6.44
C ILE A 63 -3.31 7.54 6.22
N VAL A 64 -3.83 8.52 6.98
CA VAL A 64 -3.41 9.93 6.85
C VAL A 64 -1.92 10.10 7.16
N LEU A 65 -1.43 9.52 8.26
CA LEU A 65 -0.01 9.58 8.62
C LEU A 65 0.88 8.93 7.56
N ALA A 66 0.47 7.78 7.03
CA ALA A 66 1.18 7.13 5.94
C ALA A 66 1.14 7.97 4.65
N SER A 67 0.01 8.60 4.30
CA SER A 67 -0.06 9.53 3.16
C SER A 67 0.91 10.71 3.33
N VAL A 68 1.02 11.28 4.54
CA VAL A 68 2.02 12.32 4.84
C VAL A 68 3.43 11.78 4.60
N TYR A 69 3.78 10.60 5.10
CA TYR A 69 5.09 9.98 4.84
C TYR A 69 5.35 9.78 3.33
N TYR A 70 4.37 9.23 2.61
CA TYR A 70 4.49 8.96 1.16
C TYR A 70 4.58 10.23 0.32
N SER A 71 4.04 11.36 0.82
CA SER A 71 4.19 12.68 0.17
C SER A 71 5.65 13.16 0.16
N PHE A 72 6.44 12.77 1.17
CA PHE A 72 7.88 13.08 1.22
C PHE A 72 8.75 12.14 0.36
N LEU A 73 8.18 11.06 -0.21
CA LEU A 73 8.88 10.16 -1.12
C LEU A 73 8.73 10.60 -2.58
N SER A 74 7.49 10.78 -3.04
CA SER A 74 7.15 11.27 -4.38
C SER A 74 5.63 11.53 -4.53
N PHE A 75 5.22 12.29 -5.54
CA PHE A 75 3.80 12.46 -5.85
C PHE A 75 3.11 11.15 -6.26
N GLY A 76 3.78 10.30 -7.06
CA GLY A 76 3.22 9.01 -7.49
C GLY A 76 2.97 8.05 -6.32
N SER A 77 3.91 7.99 -5.36
CA SER A 77 3.73 7.20 -4.14
C SER A 77 2.59 7.72 -3.27
N LEU A 78 2.41 9.05 -3.17
CA LEU A 78 1.25 9.65 -2.49
C LEU A 78 -0.07 9.21 -3.13
N VAL A 79 -0.19 9.31 -4.46
CA VAL A 79 -1.41 8.89 -5.18
C VAL A 79 -1.68 7.40 -4.96
N GLY A 80 -0.65 6.56 -5.03
CA GLY A 80 -0.78 5.12 -4.74
C GLY A 80 -1.26 4.85 -3.32
N MET A 81 -0.73 5.55 -2.32
CA MET A 81 -1.14 5.42 -0.92
C MET A 81 -2.59 5.89 -0.71
N LEU A 82 -3.01 6.99 -1.33
CA LEU A 82 -4.39 7.48 -1.25
C LEU A 82 -5.38 6.50 -1.88
N PHE A 83 -5.05 5.96 -3.05
CA PHE A 83 -5.87 4.93 -3.70
C PHE A 83 -5.97 3.67 -2.86
N PHE A 84 -4.84 3.17 -2.35
CA PHE A 84 -4.81 2.01 -1.48
C PHE A 84 -5.61 2.24 -0.18
N GLY A 85 -5.45 3.40 0.45
CA GLY A 85 -6.19 3.79 1.65
C GLY A 85 -7.70 3.88 1.42
N LEU A 86 -8.13 4.39 0.26
CA LEU A 86 -9.54 4.39 -0.15
C LEU A 86 -10.09 2.96 -0.27
N VAL A 87 -9.39 2.08 -1.00
CA VAL A 87 -9.79 0.67 -1.16
C VAL A 87 -9.85 -0.03 0.20
N ALA A 88 -8.84 0.16 1.06
CA ALA A 88 -8.79 -0.41 2.40
C ALA A 88 -9.98 0.05 3.25
N SER A 89 -10.31 1.34 3.20
CA SER A 89 -11.46 1.93 3.92
C SER A 89 -12.78 1.34 3.44
N LEU A 90 -12.99 1.24 2.12
CA LEU A 90 -14.19 0.64 1.55
C LEU A 90 -14.34 -0.83 1.94
N LEU A 91 -13.25 -1.59 1.97
CA LEU A 91 -13.27 -2.99 2.43
C LEU A 91 -13.62 -3.09 3.92
N CYS A 92 -13.06 -2.24 4.78
CA CYS A 92 -13.39 -2.22 6.20
C CYS A 92 -14.87 -1.93 6.42
N ILE A 93 -15.41 -0.89 5.76
CA ILE A 93 -16.84 -0.54 5.82
C ILE A 93 -17.71 -1.69 5.30
N SER A 94 -17.31 -2.33 4.21
CA SER A 94 -18.05 -3.46 3.63
C SER A 94 -18.11 -4.66 4.57
N VAL A 95 -17.01 -4.97 5.27
CA VAL A 95 -16.98 -6.05 6.26
C VAL A 95 -17.79 -5.68 7.50
N GLU A 96 -17.73 -4.44 7.98
CA GLU A 96 -18.58 -3.96 9.10
C GLU A 96 -20.08 -4.02 8.77
N ALA A 97 -20.45 -3.84 7.50
CA ALA A 97 -21.82 -3.99 7.01
C ALA A 97 -22.24 -5.46 6.78
N SER A 98 -21.31 -6.41 6.89
CA SER A 98 -21.54 -7.84 6.70
C SER A 98 -21.73 -8.54 8.07
N PRO A 99 -22.16 -9.82 8.09
CA PRO A 99 -22.21 -10.59 9.34
C PRO A 99 -20.83 -11.03 9.86
N LEU A 100 -19.74 -10.76 9.11
CA LEU A 100 -18.38 -11.15 9.50
C LEU A 100 -17.79 -10.15 10.51
N SER A 101 -17.06 -10.66 11.49
CA SER A 101 -16.29 -9.81 12.39
C SER A 101 -15.08 -9.22 11.64
N LEU A 102 -15.02 -7.90 11.51
CA LEU A 102 -13.86 -7.21 10.94
C LEU A 102 -12.57 -7.58 11.69
N PHE A 103 -12.60 -7.59 13.02
CA PHE A 103 -11.44 -7.94 13.84
C PHE A 103 -10.93 -9.35 13.55
N VAL A 104 -11.81 -10.37 13.59
CA VAL A 104 -11.40 -11.77 13.34
C VAL A 104 -10.92 -11.95 11.90
N THR A 105 -11.62 -11.33 10.94
CA THR A 105 -11.25 -11.38 9.52
C THR A 105 -9.86 -10.78 9.30
N SER A 106 -9.64 -9.56 9.78
CA SER A 106 -8.35 -8.87 9.68
C SER A 106 -7.25 -9.62 10.41
N LEU A 107 -7.49 -10.09 11.64
CA LEU A 107 -6.49 -10.86 12.41
C LEU A 107 -6.08 -12.15 11.68
N THR A 108 -7.05 -12.87 11.13
CA THR A 108 -6.79 -14.11 10.37
C THR A 108 -5.93 -13.83 9.15
N VAL A 109 -6.30 -12.82 8.34
CA VAL A 109 -5.51 -12.44 7.16
C VAL A 109 -4.11 -11.97 7.57
N PHE A 110 -3.99 -11.18 8.63
CA PHE A 110 -2.71 -10.68 9.12
C PHE A 110 -1.76 -11.80 9.51
N VAL A 111 -2.23 -12.77 10.32
CA VAL A 111 -1.44 -13.93 10.74
C VAL A 111 -1.04 -14.81 9.56
N MET A 112 -1.98 -15.11 8.67
CA MET A 112 -1.70 -15.96 7.50
C MET A 112 -0.72 -15.30 6.53
N ALA A 113 -0.85 -14.00 6.29
CA ALA A 113 0.05 -13.27 5.40
C ALA A 113 1.46 -13.13 5.99
N TRP A 114 1.59 -12.91 7.30
CA TRP A 114 2.89 -12.93 7.98
C TRP A 114 3.55 -14.31 7.96
N ALA A 115 2.78 -15.37 8.21
CA ALA A 115 3.28 -16.74 8.08
C ALA A 115 3.81 -16.99 6.66
N GLY A 116 3.08 -16.55 5.63
CA GLY A 116 3.54 -16.55 4.24
C GLY A 116 4.87 -15.81 4.05
N GLN A 117 4.98 -14.55 4.51
CA GLN A 117 6.23 -13.78 4.40
C GLN A 117 7.42 -14.49 5.06
N PHE A 118 7.24 -15.08 6.24
CA PHE A 118 8.31 -15.80 6.92
C PHE A 118 8.73 -17.06 6.18
N ILE A 119 7.78 -17.77 5.55
CA ILE A 119 8.11 -18.90 4.66
C ILE A 119 8.93 -18.40 3.46
N GLY A 120 8.52 -17.29 2.82
CA GLY A 120 9.26 -16.68 1.72
C GLY A 120 10.70 -16.33 2.08
N HIS A 121 10.91 -15.68 3.23
CA HIS A 121 12.25 -15.39 3.73
C HIS A 121 13.05 -16.63 4.11
N GLY A 122 12.38 -17.68 4.62
CA GLY A 122 13.01 -18.98 4.86
C GLY A 122 13.57 -19.60 3.58
N ILE A 123 12.88 -19.44 2.44
CA ILE A 123 13.35 -19.89 1.12
C ILE A 123 14.52 -19.04 0.62
N GLU A 124 14.44 -17.71 0.76
CA GLU A 124 15.53 -16.78 0.39
C GLU A 124 16.81 -17.01 1.23
N GLY A 125 16.68 -17.52 2.46
CA GLY A 125 17.80 -17.69 3.39
C GLY A 125 18.32 -16.39 3.99
N LYS A 126 17.64 -15.26 3.73
CA LYS A 126 17.94 -13.94 4.30
C LYS A 126 16.86 -13.54 5.31
N LYS A 127 17.28 -12.84 6.35
CA LYS A 127 16.37 -12.27 7.34
C LYS A 127 15.49 -11.19 6.70
N PRO A 128 14.28 -10.95 7.24
CA PRO A 128 13.44 -9.86 6.76
C PRO A 128 14.12 -8.50 6.93
N GLY A 129 14.06 -7.64 5.90
CA GLY A 129 14.72 -6.34 5.92
C GLY A 129 14.29 -5.44 7.09
N PHE A 130 13.04 -5.55 7.55
CA PHE A 130 12.57 -4.78 8.71
C PHE A 130 13.28 -5.11 10.04
N THR A 131 14.01 -6.23 10.09
CA THR A 131 14.86 -6.55 11.25
C THR A 131 16.09 -5.64 11.33
N GLU A 132 16.49 -5.03 10.22
CA GLU A 132 17.54 -4.01 10.18
C GLU A 132 16.97 -2.62 10.39
N ASP A 133 15.85 -2.29 9.74
CA ASP A 133 15.20 -1.00 9.88
C ASP A 133 13.68 -1.10 9.67
N LEU A 134 12.92 -0.65 10.67
CA LEU A 134 11.46 -0.63 10.62
C LEU A 134 10.91 0.17 9.42
N GLN A 135 11.68 1.13 8.90
CA GLN A 135 11.30 1.90 7.71
C GLN A 135 11.03 0.99 6.49
N PHE A 136 11.66 -0.20 6.42
CA PHE A 136 11.43 -1.09 5.30
C PHE A 136 9.99 -1.60 5.21
N LEU A 137 9.25 -1.65 6.33
CA LEU A 137 7.81 -1.93 6.30
C LEU A 137 7.02 -0.89 5.49
N LEU A 138 7.47 0.36 5.49
CA LEU A 138 6.86 1.46 4.73
C LEU A 138 7.43 1.57 3.30
N VAL A 139 8.61 1.00 3.05
CA VAL A 139 9.20 0.95 1.70
C VAL A 139 8.61 -0.20 0.89
N SER A 140 8.29 -1.35 1.50
CA SER A 140 7.76 -2.54 0.81
C SER A 140 6.54 -2.25 -0.09
N PRO A 141 5.52 -1.47 0.34
CA PRO A 141 4.39 -1.15 -0.52
C PRO A 141 4.77 -0.18 -1.66
N ALA A 142 5.72 0.73 -1.43
CA ALA A 142 6.22 1.63 -2.47
C ALA A 142 7.05 0.87 -3.53
N TRP A 143 7.82 -0.14 -3.12
CA TRP A 143 8.51 -1.07 -4.01
C TRP A 143 7.53 -1.80 -4.92
N LEU A 144 6.39 -2.26 -4.39
CA LEU A 144 5.36 -2.93 -5.18
C LEU A 144 4.81 -2.02 -6.29
N LEU A 145 4.58 -0.74 -5.98
CA LEU A 145 4.12 0.25 -6.96
C LEU A 145 5.16 0.45 -8.06
N ASP A 146 6.44 0.56 -7.71
CA ASP A 146 7.53 0.68 -8.70
C ASP A 146 7.61 -0.55 -9.63
N VAL A 147 7.48 -1.76 -9.09
CA VAL A 147 7.40 -3.01 -9.87
C VAL A 147 6.20 -3.00 -10.82
N LEU A 148 5.04 -2.52 -10.37
CA LEU A 148 3.83 -2.41 -11.20
C LEU A 148 4.00 -1.37 -12.31
N TYR A 149 4.57 -0.19 -12.01
CA TYR A 149 4.79 0.87 -13.00
C TYR A 149 5.81 0.49 -14.07
N LYS A 150 6.77 -0.36 -13.74
CA LYS A 150 7.76 -0.87 -14.70
C LYS A 150 7.18 -1.92 -15.67
N LYS A 151 5.94 -2.41 -15.44
CA LYS A 151 5.25 -3.30 -16.40
C LYS A 151 4.56 -2.47 -17.50
N PRO A 152 4.79 -2.75 -18.79
CA PRO A 152 4.37 -1.88 -19.90
C PRO A 152 2.85 -1.71 -20.00
N ALA A 153 2.06 -2.73 -19.67
CA ALA A 153 0.59 -2.64 -19.73
C ALA A 153 -0.01 -1.67 -18.70
N VAL A 154 0.56 -1.61 -17.49
CA VAL A 154 0.10 -0.73 -16.41
C VAL A 154 0.66 0.68 -16.60
N ALA A 155 1.88 0.82 -17.13
CA ALA A 155 2.45 2.10 -17.52
C ALA A 155 1.58 2.83 -18.55
N VAL A 156 1.09 2.11 -19.58
CA VAL A 156 0.19 2.65 -20.61
C VAL A 156 -1.16 3.02 -20.02
N LEU A 157 -1.76 2.16 -19.19
CA LEU A 157 -3.05 2.46 -18.55
C LEU A 157 -2.96 3.66 -17.59
N THR A 158 -1.87 3.76 -16.82
CA THR A 158 -1.61 4.89 -15.91
C THR A 158 -1.36 6.17 -16.71
N ALA A 159 -0.56 6.10 -17.78
CA ALA A 159 -0.32 7.24 -18.65
C ALA A 159 -1.64 7.74 -19.28
N LEU A 160 -2.52 6.85 -19.73
CA LEU A 160 -3.83 7.20 -20.29
C LEU A 160 -4.79 7.80 -19.26
N LEU A 161 -4.78 7.31 -18.01
CA LEU A 161 -5.61 7.85 -16.92
C LEU A 161 -5.10 9.19 -16.39
N VAL A 162 -3.77 9.40 -16.36
CA VAL A 162 -3.13 10.64 -15.89
C VAL A 162 -3.09 11.71 -16.98
N SER A 163 -3.03 11.33 -18.27
CA SER A 163 -3.03 12.26 -19.41
C SER A 163 -4.43 12.65 -19.89
N GLY A 164 -5.47 12.45 -19.07
CA GLY A 164 -6.84 12.94 -19.28
C GLY A 164 -6.98 14.48 -19.24
N GLY A 165 -6.05 15.21 -19.83
CA GLY A 165 -6.01 16.66 -19.85
C GLY A 165 -4.84 17.19 -20.67
N THR A 166 -4.73 16.79 -21.95
CA THR A 166 -4.21 17.56 -23.10
C THR A 166 -3.80 16.60 -24.22
N PHE A 167 -4.78 16.03 -24.94
CA PHE A 167 -4.54 15.71 -26.35
C PHE A 167 -4.57 17.03 -27.13
N GLY A 168 -3.49 17.80 -26.99
CA GLY A 168 -3.17 18.85 -27.93
C GLY A 168 -2.83 18.19 -29.24
N LEU A 169 -3.74 18.28 -30.20
CA LEU A 169 -3.51 17.93 -31.60
C LEU A 169 -2.33 18.74 -32.14
N ALA A 170 -1.12 18.20 -32.07
CA ALA A 170 -0.02 18.61 -32.93
C ALA A 170 -0.16 17.87 -34.27
N THR A 171 -1.19 18.23 -35.04
CA THR A 171 -1.16 18.06 -36.48
C THR A 171 -0.16 19.06 -37.05
N GLY A 172 0.87 18.59 -37.74
CA GLY A 172 1.67 19.45 -38.63
C GLY A 172 3.18 19.21 -38.59
N CYS A 173 3.63 18.05 -39.05
CA CYS A 173 4.92 17.96 -39.73
C CYS A 173 4.73 18.50 -41.16
N LEU A 174 5.79 19.09 -41.73
CA LEU A 174 6.01 19.51 -43.12
C LEU A 174 5.95 21.03 -43.40
N ARG A 175 7.00 21.76 -43.02
CA ARG A 175 8.01 22.31 -43.95
C ARG A 175 9.23 22.83 -43.20
#